data_AF-A0A3A0CWV4-F1
#
_entry.id   AF-A0A3A0CWV4-F1
#
_cell.length_a   1.000
_cell.length_b   1.000
_cell.length_c   1.000
_cell.angle_alpha   90.00
_cell.angle_beta   90.00
_cell.angle_gamma   90.00
#
_symmetry.space_group_name_H-M   'P 1'
#
loop_
_entity.id
_entity.type
_entity.pdbx_description
1 polymer ?
#
loop_
_entity_poly.entity_id
_entity_poly.type
_entity_poly.pdbx_seq_one_letter_code
_entity_poly.pdbx_strand_id
1 'polypeptide(L)'
;MNDILKKGSEIELEVEGLAFGAKGLARLNGYIVFVPQSLPGQRVRAQITKKKKAFAEAKPLAVLRQSESYVEPRCQHFGECGGCLLQNLRYDVQLAYKQRQVVETIEHLAGIARPNVAAVIGSPQEYFYRNKMEFSFSRQRWLTRAEIESNQISGERDFALGLHSTNHYDKTLALEQCWLLSERSNRVLQVVREAVQPIRPAAAKPWPI
;
A
#
# COMPACT_ATOMS: atom_id res chain seq x y z
N MET A 1 4.65 21.90 27.84
CA MET A 1 3.97 21.92 26.52
C MET A 1 3.92 20.50 26.00
N ASN A 2 2.72 19.96 25.74
CA ASN A 2 2.56 18.63 25.18
C ASN A 2 3.29 18.55 23.84
N ASP A 3 4.25 17.64 23.72
CA ASP A 3 4.88 17.32 22.45
C ASP A 3 3.83 16.60 21.59
N ILE A 4 3.09 17.38 20.78
CA ILE A 4 2.03 16.90 19.89
C ILE A 4 2.54 15.83 18.90
N LEU A 5 3.86 15.73 18.71
CA LEU A 5 4.52 14.73 17.87
C LEU A 5 5.04 13.51 18.67
N LYS A 6 4.67 13.36 19.94
CA LYS A 6 5.01 12.17 20.73
C LYS A 6 4.35 10.91 20.14
N LYS A 7 5.06 9.78 20.17
CA LYS A 7 4.49 8.47 19.78
C LYS A 7 3.20 8.20 20.58
N GLY A 8 2.15 7.79 19.86
CA GLY A 8 0.82 7.53 20.40
C GLY A 8 -0.12 8.74 20.37
N SER A 9 0.38 9.96 20.15
CA SER A 9 -0.47 11.15 20.01
C SER A 9 -1.32 11.08 18.74
N GLU A 10 -2.58 11.44 18.86
CA GLU A 10 -3.49 11.65 17.73
C GLU A 10 -3.45 13.11 17.29
N ILE A 11 -3.37 13.32 15.98
CA ILE A 11 -3.31 14.63 15.34
C ILE A 11 -4.17 14.64 14.10
N GLU A 12 -4.63 15.82 13.71
CA GLU A 12 -5.24 16.04 12.40
C GLU A 12 -4.22 16.65 11.45
N LEU A 13 -4.20 16.15 10.21
CA LEU A 13 -3.25 16.55 9.19
C LEU A 13 -3.98 16.82 7.89
N GLU A 14 -3.58 17.91 7.23
CA GLU A 14 -3.87 18.17 5.83
C GLU A 14 -2.75 17.55 4.99
N VAL A 15 -3.08 16.60 4.13
CA VAL A 15 -2.10 15.91 3.28
C VAL A 15 -1.83 16.77 2.05
N GLU A 16 -0.62 17.32 1.95
CA GLU A 16 -0.22 18.27 0.91
C GLU A 16 0.29 17.58 -0.35
N GLY A 17 0.81 16.35 -0.24
CA GLY A 17 1.44 15.67 -1.35
C GLY A 17 1.71 14.19 -1.13
N LEU A 18 2.40 13.59 -2.11
CA LEU A 18 2.90 12.22 -2.05
C LEU A 18 4.42 12.21 -2.14
N ALA A 19 5.06 11.63 -1.14
CA ALA A 19 6.46 11.28 -1.18
C ALA A 19 6.68 9.95 -1.91
N PHE A 20 7.95 9.62 -2.15
CA PHE A 20 8.35 8.34 -2.73
C PHE A 20 7.73 7.15 -1.98
N GLY A 21 7.31 6.12 -2.73
CA GLY A 21 6.61 4.97 -2.16
C GLY A 21 5.15 5.24 -1.76
N ALA A 22 4.50 6.24 -2.38
CA ALA A 22 3.08 6.55 -2.18
C ALA A 22 2.70 6.88 -0.72
N LYS A 23 3.61 7.51 0.01
CA LYS A 23 3.36 7.99 1.38
C LYS A 23 2.79 9.40 1.30
N GLY A 24 1.64 9.64 1.90
CA GLY A 24 1.12 11.00 2.08
C GLY A 24 2.13 11.84 2.87
N LEU A 25 2.30 13.08 2.46
CA LEU A 25 3.17 14.06 3.09
C LEU A 25 2.31 15.20 3.62
N ALA A 26 2.43 15.46 4.92
CA ALA A 26 1.81 16.59 5.59
C ALA A 26 2.88 17.37 6.36
N ARG A 27 2.58 18.63 6.70
CA ARG A 27 3.41 19.44 7.58
C ARG A 27 2.63 19.86 8.80
N LEU A 28 3.23 19.71 9.97
CA LEU A 28 2.68 20.19 11.24
C LEU A 28 3.75 21.01 11.95
N ASN A 29 3.51 22.31 12.12
CA ASN A 29 4.45 23.24 12.75
C ASN A 29 5.86 23.19 12.13
N GLY A 30 5.93 23.14 10.79
CA GLY A 30 7.19 23.04 10.03
C GLY A 30 7.81 21.64 10.01
N TYR A 31 7.23 20.68 10.72
CA TYR A 31 7.72 19.30 10.79
C TYR A 31 7.07 18.40 9.75
N ILE A 32 7.86 17.61 9.03
CA ILE A 32 7.35 16.68 8.01
C ILE A 32 6.75 15.45 8.70
N VAL A 33 5.52 15.10 8.33
CA VAL A 33 4.84 13.89 8.80
C VAL A 33 4.44 13.04 7.61
N PHE A 34 4.96 11.82 7.55
CA PHE A 34 4.57 10.83 6.56
C PHE A 34 3.36 10.03 7.04
N VAL A 35 2.33 9.95 6.20
CA VAL A 35 1.08 9.25 6.49
C VAL A 35 0.81 8.25 5.35
N PRO A 36 1.27 6.99 5.45
CA PRO A 36 0.97 5.96 4.45
C PRO A 36 -0.54 5.76 4.28
N GLN A 37 -0.98 5.33 3.10
CA GLN A 37 -2.41 5.13 2.77
C GLN A 37 -3.25 6.41 2.88
N SER A 38 -2.64 7.58 2.66
CA SER A 38 -3.35 8.86 2.55
C SER A 38 -2.97 9.57 1.25
N LEU A 39 -3.88 10.40 0.75
CA LEU A 39 -3.79 11.05 -0.55
C LEU A 39 -3.72 12.58 -0.40
N PRO A 40 -3.07 13.28 -1.35
CA PRO A 40 -3.07 14.74 -1.40
C PRO A 40 -4.49 15.31 -1.40
N GLY A 41 -4.72 16.36 -0.62
CA GLY A 41 -6.01 17.01 -0.43
C GLY A 41 -6.88 16.38 0.66
N GLN A 42 -6.53 15.20 1.18
CA GLN A 42 -7.25 14.62 2.32
C GLN A 42 -6.94 15.37 3.61
N ARG A 43 -7.97 15.54 4.44
CA ARG A 43 -7.80 15.80 5.88
C ARG A 43 -7.95 14.49 6.62
N VAL A 44 -6.96 14.10 7.41
CA VAL A 44 -6.94 12.82 8.11
C VAL A 44 -6.71 13.00 9.60
N ARG A 45 -7.38 12.18 10.42
CA ARG A 45 -6.96 11.94 11.80
C ARG A 45 -5.95 10.81 11.78
N ALA A 46 -4.77 11.02 12.35
CA ALA A 46 -3.68 10.08 12.33
C ALA A 46 -3.01 9.97 13.71
N GLN A 47 -2.47 8.78 14.02
CA GLN A 47 -1.70 8.54 15.24
C GLN A 47 -0.21 8.51 14.92
N ILE A 48 0.60 9.28 15.62
CA ILE A 48 2.06 9.23 15.48
C ILE A 48 2.57 7.84 15.91
N THR A 49 3.22 7.15 14.99
CA THR A 49 3.84 5.83 15.25
C THR A 49 5.33 5.96 15.57
N LYS A 50 5.98 7.01 15.03
CA LYS A 50 7.42 7.20 15.14
C LYS A 50 7.78 8.68 15.02
N LYS A 51 8.68 9.16 15.87
CA LYS A 51 9.31 10.49 15.76
C LYS A 51 10.81 10.31 15.52
N LYS A 52 11.36 10.97 14.52
CA LYS A 52 12.81 11.06 14.26
C LYS A 52 13.30 12.48 14.55
N LYS A 53 14.51 12.83 14.10
CA LYS A 53 15.03 14.20 14.23
C LYS A 53 14.39 15.13 13.19
N ALA A 54 14.27 14.66 11.94
CA ALA A 54 13.83 15.47 10.80
C ALA A 54 12.38 15.23 10.33
N PHE A 55 11.74 14.13 10.74
CA PHE A 55 10.40 13.77 10.31
C PHE A 55 9.70 12.86 11.34
N ALA A 56 8.38 12.72 11.21
CA ALA A 56 7.57 11.74 11.90
C ALA A 56 6.88 10.81 10.91
N GLU A 57 6.48 9.64 11.39
CA GLU A 57 5.57 8.73 10.70
C GLU A 57 4.29 8.63 11.53
N ALA A 58 3.15 8.59 10.84
CA ALA A 58 1.85 8.43 11.45
C ALA A 58 1.03 7.38 10.70
N LYS A 59 0.16 6.68 11.42
CA LYS A 59 -0.83 5.76 10.84
C LYS A 59 -2.16 6.51 10.72
N PRO A 60 -2.82 6.55 9.55
CA PRO A 60 -4.15 7.12 9.45
C PRO A 60 -5.14 6.29 10.27
N LEU A 61 -5.99 6.99 11.03
CA LEU A 61 -7.09 6.41 11.80
C LEU A 61 -8.42 6.63 11.10
N ALA A 62 -8.63 7.81 10.53
CA ALA A 62 -9.83 8.15 9.78
C ALA A 62 -9.54 9.23 8.73
N VAL A 63 -10.25 9.17 7.60
CA VAL A 63 -10.31 10.26 6.63
C VAL A 63 -11.47 11.17 7.05
N LEU A 64 -11.16 12.40 7.45
CA LEU A 64 -12.14 13.41 7.88
C LEU A 64 -12.72 14.18 6.69
N ARG A 65 -11.90 14.38 5.65
CA ARG A 65 -12.32 14.96 4.36
C ARG A 65 -11.60 14.23 3.25
N GLN A 66 -12.35 13.79 2.25
CA GLN A 66 -11.82 13.07 1.10
C GLN A 66 -11.10 14.01 0.11
N SER A 67 -10.15 13.47 -0.65
CA SER A 67 -9.50 14.17 -1.77
C SER A 67 -10.43 14.22 -2.99
N GLU A 68 -10.44 15.33 -3.71
CA GLU A 68 -11.12 15.44 -5.02
C GLU A 68 -10.53 14.50 -6.07
N SER A 69 -9.28 14.05 -5.87
CA SER A 69 -8.60 13.11 -6.76
C SER A 69 -8.78 11.65 -6.35
N TYR A 70 -9.61 11.38 -5.34
CA TYR A 70 -9.91 10.03 -4.92
C TYR A 70 -10.77 9.29 -5.96
N VAL A 71 -10.49 8.01 -6.14
CA VAL A 71 -11.36 7.06 -6.84
C VAL A 71 -11.50 5.80 -6.00
N GLU A 72 -12.63 5.10 -6.13
CA GLU A 72 -12.80 3.82 -5.46
C GLU A 72 -11.86 2.78 -6.09
N PRO A 73 -10.99 2.10 -5.30
CA PRO A 73 -10.16 1.03 -5.80
C PRO A 73 -11.00 -0.10 -6.39
N ARG A 74 -10.64 -0.54 -7.60
CA ARG A 74 -11.29 -1.71 -8.23
C ARG A 74 -10.98 -3.02 -7.50
N CYS A 75 -9.80 -3.11 -6.87
CA CYS A 75 -9.35 -4.31 -6.19
C CYS A 75 -9.83 -4.37 -4.75
N GLN A 76 -10.63 -5.39 -4.41
CA GLN A 76 -11.08 -5.66 -3.04
C GLN A 76 -9.94 -5.89 -2.03
N HIS A 77 -8.75 -6.26 -2.51
CA HIS A 77 -7.57 -6.49 -1.68
C HIS A 77 -6.73 -5.21 -1.48
N PHE A 78 -7.14 -4.07 -2.05
CA PHE A 78 -6.40 -2.82 -1.95
C PHE A 78 -6.28 -2.34 -0.50
N GLY A 79 -5.12 -1.77 -0.15
CA GLY A 79 -4.81 -1.33 1.22
C GLY A 79 -4.25 -2.42 2.14
N GLU A 80 -4.43 -3.70 1.78
CA GLU A 80 -3.87 -4.83 2.52
C GLU A 80 -2.80 -5.59 1.72
N CYS A 81 -3.12 -5.93 0.47
CA CYS A 81 -2.16 -6.50 -0.47
C CYS A 81 -1.03 -5.49 -0.76
N GLY A 82 0.23 -5.94 -0.69
CA GLY A 82 1.40 -5.10 -0.98
C GLY A 82 1.61 -4.78 -2.46
N GLY A 83 0.73 -5.22 -3.36
CA GLY A 83 0.94 -5.11 -4.81
C GLY A 83 0.65 -3.73 -5.40
N CYS A 84 -0.38 -3.02 -4.91
CA CYS A 84 -0.84 -1.74 -5.47
C CYS A 84 -0.97 -0.70 -4.36
N LEU A 85 -0.40 0.49 -4.57
CA LEU A 85 -0.39 1.55 -3.54
C LEU A 85 -1.30 2.74 -3.84
N LEU A 86 -1.71 2.95 -5.09
CA LEU A 86 -2.39 4.17 -5.56
C LEU A 86 -3.65 3.89 -6.40
N GLN A 87 -4.27 2.71 -6.32
CA GLN A 87 -5.54 2.47 -7.03
C GLN A 87 -6.67 3.40 -6.56
N ASN A 88 -6.53 4.02 -5.40
CA ASN A 88 -7.45 5.00 -4.87
C ASN A 88 -7.20 6.44 -5.36
N LEU A 89 -6.25 6.66 -6.28
CA LEU A 89 -5.91 7.98 -6.81
C LEU A 89 -6.17 8.00 -8.31
N ARG A 90 -6.83 9.05 -8.81
CA ARG A 90 -7.03 9.27 -10.25
C ARG A 90 -5.73 9.11 -11.03
N TYR A 91 -5.79 8.42 -12.17
CA TYR A 91 -4.60 8.01 -12.92
C TYR A 91 -3.76 9.18 -13.41
N ASP A 92 -4.38 10.24 -13.92
CA ASP A 92 -3.68 11.46 -14.36
C ASP A 92 -2.88 12.11 -13.22
N VAL A 93 -3.42 12.09 -12.00
CA VAL A 93 -2.75 12.58 -10.80
C VAL A 93 -1.59 11.65 -10.41
N GLN A 94 -1.72 10.34 -10.58
CA GLN A 94 -0.58 9.41 -10.40
C GLN A 94 0.57 9.74 -11.36
N LEU A 95 0.27 10.04 -12.63
CA LEU A 95 1.29 10.40 -13.63
C LEU A 95 2.00 11.71 -13.25
N ALA A 96 1.24 12.72 -12.83
CA ALA A 96 1.79 14.00 -12.38
C ALA A 96 2.74 13.84 -11.19
N TYR A 97 2.39 13.02 -10.19
CA TYR A 97 3.28 12.74 -9.06
C TYR A 97 4.53 11.97 -9.45
N LYS A 98 4.44 11.02 -10.40
CA LYS A 98 5.63 10.34 -10.92
C LYS A 98 6.57 11.30 -11.63
N GLN A 99 6.04 12.21 -12.45
CA GLN A 99 6.85 13.24 -13.12
C GLN A 99 7.53 14.15 -12.11
N ARG A 100 6.76 14.63 -11.12
CA ARG A 100 7.26 15.47 -10.03
C ARG A 100 8.39 14.78 -9.25
N GLN A 101 8.26 13.49 -8.96
CA GLN A 101 9.31 12.73 -8.27
C GLN A 101 10.60 12.66 -9.10
N VAL A 102 10.51 12.51 -10.43
CA VAL A 102 11.70 12.55 -11.30
C VAL A 102 12.34 13.93 -11.27
N VAL A 103 11.55 15.00 -11.41
CA VAL A 103 12.02 16.39 -11.33
C VAL A 103 12.74 16.65 -10.00
N GLU A 104 12.07 16.40 -8.88
CA GLU A 104 12.62 16.63 -7.53
C GLU A 104 13.87 15.77 -7.27
N THR A 105 13.92 14.55 -7.82
CA THR A 105 15.11 13.69 -7.71
C THR A 105 16.30 14.28 -8.45
N ILE A 106 16.10 14.77 -9.68
CA ILE A 106 17.17 15.39 -10.47
C ILE A 106 17.62 16.71 -9.82
N GLU A 107 16.68 17.54 -9.36
CA GLU A 107 16.99 18.81 -8.69
C GLU A 107 17.80 18.58 -7.41
N HIS A 108 17.36 17.68 -6.54
CA HIS A 108 17.96 17.52 -5.22
C HIS A 108 19.18 16.61 -5.19
N LEU A 109 19.23 15.56 -6.02
CA LEU A 109 20.33 14.60 -6.01
C LEU A 109 21.42 14.94 -7.04
N ALA A 110 21.04 15.43 -8.22
CA ALA A 110 22.01 15.81 -9.25
C ALA A 110 22.36 17.30 -9.21
N GLY A 111 21.64 18.12 -8.45
CA GLY A 111 21.90 19.57 -8.34
C GLY A 111 21.54 20.35 -9.61
N ILE A 112 20.78 19.76 -10.54
CA ILE A 112 20.39 20.38 -11.80
C ILE A 112 19.08 21.13 -11.56
N ALA A 113 19.13 22.45 -11.45
CA ALA A 113 17.94 23.26 -11.26
C ALA A 113 17.03 23.27 -12.50
N ARG A 114 15.72 23.11 -12.30
CA ARG A 114 14.68 23.16 -13.35
C ARG A 114 14.98 22.20 -14.53
N PRO A 115 15.14 20.90 -14.27
CA PRO A 115 15.44 19.94 -15.32
C PRO A 115 14.28 19.85 -16.31
N ASN A 116 14.59 19.75 -17.60
CA ASN A 116 13.60 19.54 -18.63
C ASN A 116 13.14 18.06 -18.63
N VAL A 117 12.10 17.75 -17.86
CA VAL A 117 11.52 16.40 -17.77
C VAL A 117 10.21 16.35 -18.54
N ALA A 118 10.18 15.52 -19.59
CA ALA A 118 8.97 15.29 -20.39
C ALA A 118 7.82 14.73 -19.54
N ALA A 119 6.59 14.91 -20.02
CA ALA A 119 5.41 14.32 -19.40
C ALA A 119 5.53 12.78 -19.35
N VAL A 120 5.07 12.19 -18.25
CA VAL A 120 5.07 10.73 -18.11
C VAL A 120 4.09 10.12 -19.10
N ILE A 121 4.57 9.17 -19.90
CA ILE A 121 3.72 8.39 -20.80
C ILE A 121 2.88 7.43 -19.97
N GLY A 122 1.56 7.62 -20.00
CA GLY A 122 0.61 6.72 -19.37
C GLY A 122 0.61 5.35 -20.02
N SER A 123 0.32 4.31 -19.25
CA SER A 123 0.06 2.97 -19.79
C SER A 123 -1.21 3.01 -20.64
N PRO A 124 -1.25 2.33 -21.79
CA PRO A 124 -2.49 2.15 -22.53
C PRO A 124 -3.53 1.33 -21.76
N GLN A 125 -3.10 0.59 -20.73
CA GLN A 125 -3.95 -0.24 -19.88
C GLN A 125 -3.59 -0.04 -18.40
N GLU A 126 -4.53 0.45 -17.60
CA GLU A 126 -4.35 0.63 -16.15
C GLU A 126 -4.52 -0.67 -15.35
N TYR A 127 -5.21 -1.65 -15.95
CA TYR A 127 -5.47 -2.98 -15.40
C TYR A 127 -5.01 -4.05 -16.38
N PHE A 128 -4.85 -5.28 -15.90
CA PHE A 128 -4.52 -6.46 -16.70
C PHE A 128 -3.19 -6.40 -17.47
N TYR A 129 -2.33 -5.43 -17.15
CA TYR A 129 -1.08 -5.20 -17.88
C TYR A 129 0.08 -6.13 -17.46
N ARG A 130 -0.01 -6.83 -16.31
CA ARG A 130 1.07 -7.73 -15.87
C ARG A 130 0.97 -9.05 -16.62
N ASN A 131 2.02 -9.35 -17.39
CA ASN A 131 2.20 -10.62 -18.09
C ASN A 131 2.90 -11.69 -17.23
N LYS A 132 3.52 -11.30 -16.11
CA LYS A 132 4.19 -12.18 -15.15
C LYS A 132 3.79 -11.82 -13.72
N MET A 133 3.56 -12.83 -12.88
CA MET A 133 3.37 -12.68 -11.43
C MET A 133 4.02 -13.85 -10.71
N GLU A 134 4.56 -13.58 -9.53
CA GLU A 134 5.07 -14.57 -8.61
C GLU A 134 4.16 -14.58 -7.38
N PHE A 135 3.71 -15.76 -6.98
CA PHE A 135 2.82 -15.93 -5.84
C PHE A 135 3.52 -16.69 -4.73
N SER A 136 3.23 -16.30 -3.50
CA SER A 136 3.73 -16.95 -2.29
C SER A 136 2.72 -17.96 -1.79
N PHE A 137 3.23 -19.09 -1.30
CA PHE A 137 2.49 -20.07 -0.50
C PHE A 137 2.96 -19.93 0.94
N SER A 138 2.03 -19.79 1.88
CA SER A 138 2.36 -19.64 3.31
C SER A 138 1.40 -20.41 4.19
N ARG A 139 1.88 -20.81 5.37
CA ARG A 139 1.05 -21.34 6.45
C ARG A 139 0.51 -20.27 7.39
N GLN A 140 0.90 -19.03 7.16
CA GLN A 140 0.49 -17.88 7.95
C GLN A 140 -0.30 -16.94 7.04
N ARG A 141 -1.61 -17.16 6.99
CA ARG A 141 -2.49 -16.25 6.26
C ARG A 141 -2.51 -14.90 6.95
N TRP A 142 -2.47 -13.84 6.14
CA TRP A 142 -2.79 -12.50 6.60
C TRP A 142 -4.28 -12.40 6.92
N LEU A 143 -4.59 -12.02 8.16
CA LEU A 143 -5.94 -11.69 8.57
C LEU A 143 -6.22 -10.24 8.21
N THR A 144 -7.31 -10.01 7.49
CA THR A 144 -7.71 -8.67 7.07
C THR A 144 -8.09 -7.83 8.29
N ARG A 145 -8.05 -6.50 8.18
CA ARG A 145 -8.52 -5.59 9.23
C ARG A 145 -9.96 -5.89 9.62
N ALA A 146 -10.83 -6.16 8.63
CA ALA A 146 -12.22 -6.52 8.86
C ALA A 146 -12.38 -7.79 9.70
N GLU A 147 -11.59 -8.84 9.44
CA GLU A 147 -11.61 -10.07 10.24
C GLU A 147 -11.13 -9.83 11.67
N ILE A 148 -10.09 -9.00 11.84
CA ILE A 148 -9.56 -8.66 13.17
C ILE A 148 -10.56 -7.84 13.97
N GLU A 149 -11.15 -6.80 13.37
CA GLU A 149 -12.07 -5.87 14.02
C GLU A 149 -13.41 -6.52 14.36
N SER A 150 -13.92 -7.40 13.50
CA SER A 150 -15.15 -8.15 13.76
C SER A 150 -14.94 -9.35 14.70
N ASN A 151 -13.68 -9.74 14.96
CA ASN A 151 -13.31 -11.01 15.59
C ASN A 151 -13.95 -12.23 14.90
N GLN A 152 -14.22 -12.13 13.59
CA GLN A 152 -14.79 -13.18 12.76
C GLN A 152 -13.80 -13.52 11.66
N ILE A 153 -13.26 -14.73 11.69
CA ILE A 153 -12.26 -15.17 10.73
C ILE A 153 -12.94 -15.97 9.64
N SER A 154 -12.86 -15.47 8.42
CA SER A 154 -13.41 -16.15 7.26
C SER A 154 -12.34 -17.09 6.67
N GLY A 155 -12.70 -18.35 6.48
CA GLY A 155 -11.82 -19.34 5.84
C GLY A 155 -10.60 -19.79 6.66
N GLU A 156 -9.62 -20.34 5.96
CA GLU A 156 -8.47 -21.07 6.53
C GLU A 156 -7.42 -20.13 7.11
N ARG A 157 -6.84 -20.43 8.28
CA ARG A 157 -5.74 -19.61 8.86
C ARG A 157 -4.36 -20.12 8.48
N ASP A 158 -4.26 -21.43 8.25
CA ASP A 158 -3.04 -22.21 8.15
C ASP A 158 -2.56 -22.41 6.70
N PHE A 159 -3.19 -21.74 5.75
CA PHE A 159 -2.83 -21.75 4.35
C PHE A 159 -3.17 -20.43 3.66
N ALA A 160 -2.28 -19.97 2.79
CA ALA A 160 -2.50 -18.83 1.90
C ALA A 160 -1.72 -19.03 0.61
N LEU A 161 -2.41 -18.77 -0.51
CA LEU A 161 -1.80 -18.58 -1.82
C LEU A 161 -2.13 -17.17 -2.29
N GLY A 162 -1.12 -16.35 -2.55
CA GLY A 162 -1.32 -14.98 -3.02
C GLY A 162 -0.07 -14.12 -2.92
N LEU A 163 -0.21 -12.93 -2.36
CA LEU A 163 0.89 -11.95 -2.25
C LEU A 163 1.10 -11.53 -0.80
N HIS A 164 2.31 -11.10 -0.48
CA HIS A 164 2.62 -10.54 0.82
C HIS A 164 1.78 -9.29 1.11
N SER A 165 1.35 -9.17 2.37
CA SER A 165 0.71 -7.94 2.83
C SER A 165 1.77 -6.85 3.01
N THR A 166 1.34 -5.59 2.93
CA THR A 166 2.25 -4.45 2.99
C THR A 166 3.10 -4.47 4.27
N ASN A 167 4.43 -4.44 4.15
CA ASN A 167 5.40 -4.51 5.25
C ASN A 167 5.44 -5.83 6.05
N HIS A 168 4.86 -6.92 5.54
CA HIS A 168 4.91 -8.24 6.17
C HIS A 168 5.33 -9.31 5.16
N TYR A 169 6.58 -9.76 5.26
CA TYR A 169 7.16 -10.76 4.34
C TYR A 169 6.95 -12.20 4.82
N ASP A 170 6.58 -12.37 6.09
CA ASP A 170 6.27 -13.65 6.74
C ASP A 170 4.81 -14.09 6.50
N LYS A 171 3.93 -13.13 6.20
CA LYS A 171 2.48 -13.36 6.02
C LYS A 171 2.06 -13.16 4.58
N THR A 172 1.11 -13.98 4.14
CA THR A 172 0.57 -13.92 2.77
C THR A 172 -0.93 -13.65 2.81
N LEU A 173 -1.37 -12.66 2.06
CA LEU A 173 -2.78 -12.44 1.77
C LEU A 173 -3.26 -13.46 0.74
N ALA A 174 -4.31 -14.20 1.07
CA ALA A 174 -4.97 -15.08 0.13
C ALA A 174 -5.67 -14.23 -0.94
N LEU A 175 -5.20 -14.30 -2.19
CA LEU A 175 -5.76 -13.53 -3.30
C LEU A 175 -6.91 -14.27 -3.97
N GLU A 176 -8.07 -13.64 -4.08
CA GLU A 176 -9.17 -14.15 -4.90
C GLU A 176 -8.99 -13.74 -6.37
N GLN A 177 -8.64 -12.48 -6.58
CA GLN A 177 -8.37 -11.95 -7.92
C GLN A 177 -7.32 -10.84 -7.84
N CYS A 178 -6.47 -10.74 -8.86
CA CYS A 178 -5.61 -9.60 -9.09
C CYS A 178 -6.01 -8.89 -10.39
N TRP A 179 -6.47 -7.64 -10.27
CA TRP A 179 -6.82 -6.80 -11.42
C TRP A 179 -5.62 -6.36 -12.26
N LEU A 180 -4.39 -6.67 -11.85
CA LEU A 180 -3.21 -6.46 -12.68
C LEU A 180 -2.89 -7.66 -13.57
N LEU A 181 -3.45 -8.83 -13.25
CA LEU A 181 -3.26 -10.08 -13.99
C LEU A 181 -4.42 -10.33 -14.93
N SER A 182 -4.15 -10.79 -16.16
CA SER A 182 -5.21 -11.18 -17.10
C SER A 182 -6.22 -12.15 -16.48
N GLU A 183 -7.44 -12.19 -17.01
CA GLU A 183 -8.46 -13.15 -16.56
C GLU A 183 -7.97 -14.60 -16.64
N ARG A 184 -7.24 -14.94 -17.71
CA ARG A 184 -6.64 -16.27 -17.86
C ARG A 184 -5.65 -16.58 -16.73
N SER A 185 -4.81 -15.63 -16.36
CA SER A 185 -3.86 -15.78 -15.25
C SER A 185 -4.57 -15.91 -13.90
N ASN A 186 -5.67 -15.18 -13.68
CA ASN A 186 -6.50 -15.36 -12.49
C ASN A 186 -7.15 -16.76 -12.44
N ARG A 187 -7.58 -17.31 -13.58
CA ARG A 187 -8.07 -18.70 -13.63
C ARG A 187 -6.97 -19.71 -13.27
N VAL A 188 -5.75 -19.50 -13.77
CA VAL A 188 -4.60 -20.35 -13.39
C VAL A 188 -4.36 -20.29 -11.87
N LEU A 189 -4.42 -19.10 -11.26
CA LEU A 189 -4.30 -18.95 -9.81
C LEU A 189 -5.35 -19.78 -9.05
N GLN A 190 -6.60 -19.80 -9.52
CA GLN A 190 -7.67 -20.57 -8.90
C GLN A 190 -7.48 -22.08 -9.07
N VAL A 191 -7.12 -22.54 -10.27
CA VAL A 191 -6.79 -23.96 -10.52
C VAL A 191 -5.64 -24.43 -9.62
N VAL A 192 -4.59 -23.62 -9.49
CA VAL A 192 -3.47 -23.93 -8.60
C VAL A 192 -3.94 -23.99 -7.14
N ARG A 193 -4.78 -23.04 -6.71
CA ARG A 193 -5.35 -23.03 -5.34
C ARG A 193 -6.09 -24.33 -5.04
N GLU A 194 -7.01 -24.73 -5.91
CA GLU A 194 -7.81 -25.95 -5.76
C GLU A 194 -6.92 -27.19 -5.73
N ALA A 195 -5.91 -27.25 -6.60
CA ALA A 195 -4.98 -28.38 -6.68
C ALA A 195 -4.10 -28.53 -5.43
N VAL A 196 -3.69 -27.43 -4.79
CA VAL A 196 -2.80 -27.48 -3.61
C VAL A 196 -3.54 -27.53 -2.27
N GLN A 197 -4.81 -27.09 -2.22
CA GLN A 197 -5.61 -27.08 -1.01
C GLN A 197 -5.67 -28.43 -0.27
N PRO A 198 -5.74 -29.61 -0.95
CA PRO A 198 -5.68 -30.90 -0.26
C PRO A 198 -4.25 -31.31 0.13
N ILE A 199 -3.23 -30.76 -0.51
CA ILE A 199 -1.80 -31.10 -0.32
C ILE A 199 -1.18 -30.23 0.77
N ARG A 200 -1.97 -29.83 1.78
CA ARG A 200 -1.48 -28.96 2.86
C ARG A 200 -0.22 -29.58 3.44
N PRO A 201 0.92 -28.87 3.48
CA PRO A 201 2.09 -29.44 4.10
C PRO A 201 1.70 -29.86 5.52
N ALA A 202 2.00 -31.11 5.91
CA ALA A 202 1.91 -31.52 7.31
C ALA A 202 2.68 -30.50 8.15
N ALA A 203 2.26 -30.23 9.40
CA ALA A 203 2.95 -29.28 10.29
C ALA A 203 4.47 -29.46 10.15
N ALA A 204 5.12 -28.50 9.48
CA ALA A 204 6.54 -28.62 9.23
C ALA A 204 7.20 -28.58 10.61
N LYS A 205 8.00 -29.60 10.95
CA LYS A 205 8.89 -29.50 12.11
C LYS A 205 9.66 -28.19 11.95
N PRO A 206 9.71 -27.34 13.01
CA PRO A 206 10.46 -26.09 12.92
C PRO A 206 11.87 -26.39 12.39
N TRP A 207 12.36 -25.51 11.53
CA TRP A 207 13.72 -25.60 11.01
C TRP A 207 14.66 -25.72 12.22
N PRO A 208 15.57 -26.71 12.27
CA PRO A 208 16.54 -26.76 13.34
C PRO A 208 17.41 -25.50 13.21
N ILE A 209 17.25 -24.58 14.15
CA ILE A 209 18.13 -23.43 14.35
C ILE A 209 19.28 -23.89 15.23
#